data_AF-A0A7V2L768-F1
#
_entry.id   AF-A0A7V2L768-F1
#
_cell.length_a   1.000
_cell.length_b   1.000
_cell.length_c   1.000
_cell.angle_alpha   90.00
_cell.angle_beta   90.00
_cell.angle_gamma   90.00
#
_symmetry.space_group_name_H-M   'P 1'
#
loop_
_entity.id
_entity.type
_entity.pdbx_description
1 polymer ?
#
loop_
_entity_poly.entity_id
_entity_poly.type
_entity_poly.pdbx_seq_one_letter_code
_entity_poly.pdbx_strand_id
1 'polypeptide(L)' 'MATVREGDRKKTGMKGGKYPVATVAQCLSAIKLRHHGKGVSASSVLAHVARSKHGKNPRVQAALKKAREADKKKK' A
#
# COMPACT_ATOMS: atom_id res chain seq x y z
N MET A 1 0.39 -6.11 -17.39
CA MET A 1 0.28 -5.58 -16.01
C MET A 1 -1.21 -5.49 -15.68
N ALA A 2 -1.69 -6.17 -14.63
CA ALA A 2 -3.12 -6.15 -14.29
C ALA A 2 -3.55 -4.72 -13.87
N THR A 3 -4.50 -4.15 -14.60
CA THR A 3 -5.09 -2.84 -14.35
C THR A 3 -6.01 -2.93 -13.14
N VAL A 4 -5.47 -2.58 -11.98
CA VAL A 4 -6.23 -2.48 -10.72
C VAL A 4 -7.30 -1.40 -10.86
N ARG A 5 -8.57 -1.76 -10.65
CA ARG A 5 -9.73 -0.86 -10.80
C ARG A 5 -10.24 -0.37 -9.45
N GLU A 6 -11.05 0.70 -9.45
CA GLU A 6 -11.68 1.25 -8.24
C GLU A 6 -12.43 0.22 -7.39
N GLY A 7 -12.99 -0.82 -8.01
CA GLY A 7 -13.69 -1.92 -7.34
C GLY A 7 -12.80 -2.78 -6.44
N ASP A 8 -11.50 -2.90 -6.72
CA ASP A 8 -10.56 -3.66 -5.87
C ASP A 8 -10.37 -2.99 -4.50
N ARG A 9 -10.72 -1.69 -4.38
CA ARG A 9 -10.65 -0.91 -3.12
C ARG A 9 -11.75 -1.31 -2.12
N LYS A 10 -12.93 -1.73 -2.59
CA LYS A 10 -14.03 -2.19 -1.69
C LYS A 10 -13.69 -3.52 -1.02
N LYS A 11 -12.98 -4.41 -1.72
CA LYS A 11 -12.57 -5.73 -1.18
C LYS A 11 -11.50 -5.65 -0.09
N THR A 12 -10.67 -4.60 -0.09
CA THR A 12 -9.59 -4.45 0.90
C THR A 12 -10.04 -3.80 2.20
N GLY A 13 -11.28 -3.30 2.31
CA GLY A 13 -11.83 -2.75 3.56
C GLY A 13 -11.40 -1.31 3.86
N MET A 14 -11.11 -0.51 2.83
CA MET A 14 -10.74 0.91 2.98
C MET A 14 -11.92 1.71 3.58
N LYS A 15 -11.89 1.97 4.88
CA LYS A 15 -12.86 2.84 5.58
C LYS A 15 -12.22 4.19 5.88
N GLY A 16 -12.88 5.29 5.46
CA GLY A 16 -12.48 6.65 5.82
C GLY A 16 -11.10 7.11 5.34
N GLY A 17 -10.62 6.63 4.19
CA GLY A 17 -9.30 7.02 3.66
C GLY A 17 -8.11 6.37 4.36
N LYS A 18 -8.32 5.33 5.18
CA LYS A 18 -7.24 4.56 5.81
C LYS A 18 -7.19 3.16 5.23
N TYR A 19 -5.98 2.68 4.94
CA TYR A 19 -5.74 1.30 4.53
C TYR A 19 -5.62 0.42 5.77
N PRO A 20 -6.37 -0.68 5.87
CA PRO A 20 -6.16 -1.64 6.94
C PRO A 20 -4.77 -2.28 6.77
N VAL A 21 -4.04 -2.40 7.87
CA VAL A 21 -2.68 -2.98 7.96
C VAL A 21 -2.61 -4.05 9.05
N ALA A 22 -3.73 -4.72 9.32
CA ALA A 22 -3.84 -5.71 10.40
C ALA A 22 -3.13 -7.03 10.05
N THR A 23 -2.99 -7.35 8.75
CA THR A 23 -2.31 -8.56 8.28
C THR A 23 -1.26 -8.25 7.21
N VAL A 24 -0.32 -9.17 7.02
CA VAL A 24 0.72 -9.09 5.96
C VAL A 24 0.08 -8.94 4.57
N ALA A 25 -1.00 -9.67 4.29
CA ALA A 25 -1.71 -9.60 3.01
C ALA A 25 -2.34 -8.22 2.77
N GLN A 26 -2.88 -7.61 3.81
CA GLN A 26 -3.42 -6.25 3.75
C GLN A 26 -2.30 -5.22 3.53
N CYS A 27 -1.15 -5.36 4.20
CA CYS A 27 0.02 -4.50 3.94
C CYS A 27 0.48 -4.56 2.48
N LEU A 28 0.58 -5.77 1.90
CA LEU A 28 0.95 -5.94 0.49
C LEU A 28 -0.10 -5.34 -0.47
N SER A 29 -1.38 -5.47 -0.13
CA SER A 29 -2.48 -4.89 -0.90
C SER A 29 -2.43 -3.36 -0.84
N ALA A 30 -2.20 -2.77 0.34
CA ALA A 30 -2.04 -1.33 0.51
C ALA A 30 -0.88 -0.78 -0.33
N ILE A 31 0.27 -1.47 -0.36
CA ILE A 31 1.42 -1.07 -1.19
C ILE A 31 1.07 -1.10 -2.69
N LYS A 32 0.35 -2.13 -3.15
CA LYS A 32 -0.10 -2.22 -4.56
C LYS A 32 -1.10 -1.12 -4.90
N LEU A 33 -2.02 -0.82 -3.99
CA LEU A 33 -3.11 0.14 -4.19
C LEU A 33 -2.73 1.60 -3.86
N ARG A 34 -1.49 1.88 -3.47
CA ARG A 34 -1.06 3.17 -2.90
C ARG A 34 -1.39 4.43 -3.71
N HIS A 35 -1.46 4.33 -5.05
CA HIS A 35 -1.77 5.44 -5.96
C HIS A 35 -3.28 5.62 -6.23
N HIS A 36 -4.09 4.73 -5.68
CA HIS A 36 -5.52 4.65 -5.92
C HIS A 36 -6.32 5.09 -4.67
N GLY A 37 -5.72 5.73 -3.68
CA GLY A 37 -6.44 6.27 -2.53
C GLY A 37 -6.94 7.69 -2.78
N LYS A 38 -8.26 7.94 -2.74
CA LYS A 38 -8.80 9.32 -2.75
C LYS A 38 -8.43 9.99 -1.42
N GLY A 39 -7.69 11.10 -1.48
CA GLY A 39 -7.26 11.86 -0.30
C GLY A 39 -6.06 11.27 0.45
N VAL A 40 -5.35 10.28 -0.12
CA VAL A 40 -4.18 9.67 0.53
C VAL A 40 -3.01 9.64 -0.45
N SER A 41 -1.88 10.22 -0.08
CA SER A 41 -0.67 10.14 -0.90
C SER A 41 -0.04 8.76 -0.80
N ALA A 42 0.55 8.29 -1.91
CA ALA A 42 1.28 7.03 -1.94
C ALA A 42 2.37 6.97 -0.85
N SER A 43 3.06 8.08 -0.60
CA SER A 43 4.04 8.24 0.47
C SER A 43 3.44 8.00 1.86
N SER A 44 2.24 8.53 2.12
CA SER A 44 1.53 8.31 3.39
C SER A 44 1.15 6.84 3.58
N VAL A 45 0.70 6.16 2.53
CA VAL A 45 0.41 4.72 2.55
C VAL A 45 1.66 3.91 2.89
N LEU A 46 2.77 4.17 2.19
CA LEU A 46 4.04 3.46 2.44
C LEU A 46 4.57 3.72 3.86
N ALA A 47 4.44 4.95 4.37
CA ALA A 47 4.84 5.31 5.73
C ALA A 47 3.94 4.67 6.80
N HIS A 48 2.65 4.50 6.52
CA HIS A 48 1.72 3.79 7.41
C HIS A 48 2.03 2.30 7.46
N VAL A 49 2.24 1.66 6.31
CA VAL A 49 2.61 0.24 6.23
C VAL A 49 3.97 -0.02 6.89
N ALA A 50 4.95 0.86 6.72
CA ALA A 50 6.26 0.75 7.37
C ALA A 50 6.18 0.83 8.91
N ARG A 51 5.25 1.63 9.45
CA ARG A 51 5.01 1.76 10.90
C ARG A 51 4.10 0.68 11.48
N SER A 52 3.49 -0.16 10.64
CA SER A 52 2.65 -1.26 11.10
C SER A 52 3.47 -2.36 11.79
N LYS A 53 2.81 -3.20 12.60
CA LYS A 53 3.41 -4.40 13.22
C LYS A 53 4.10 -5.32 12.21
N HIS A 54 3.64 -5.29 10.95
CA HIS A 54 4.15 -6.11 9.85
C HIS A 54 5.20 -5.41 8.98
N GLY A 55 5.55 -4.16 9.27
CA GLY A 55 6.55 -3.40 8.50
C GLY A 55 7.96 -3.98 8.54
N LYS A 56 8.28 -4.76 9.59
CA LYS A 56 9.54 -5.50 9.74
C LYS A 56 9.53 -6.88 9.07
N ASN A 57 8.39 -7.32 8.54
CA ASN A 57 8.32 -8.61 7.85
C ASN A 57 9.12 -8.52 6.53
N PRO A 58 10.01 -9.49 6.23
CA PRO A 58 10.89 -9.45 5.05
C PRO A 58 10.11 -9.30 3.74
N ARG A 59 8.91 -9.92 3.63
CA ARG A 59 8.07 -9.80 2.43
C ARG A 59 7.51 -8.38 2.25
N VAL A 60 7.12 -7.73 3.34
CA VAL A 60 6.58 -6.37 3.33
C VAL A 60 7.70 -5.35 3.11
N GLN A 61 8.88 -5.55 3.71
CA GLN A 61 10.04 -4.70 3.47
C GLN A 61 10.49 -4.72 2.00
N ALA A 62 10.58 -5.89 1.39
CA ALA A 62 10.93 -6.02 -0.03
C ALA A 62 9.92 -5.27 -0.92
N ALA A 63 8.62 -5.41 -0.61
CA ALA A 63 7.57 -4.70 -1.32
C ALA A 63 7.63 -3.17 -1.11
N LEU A 64 7.91 -2.70 0.11
CA LEU A 64 8.10 -1.28 0.42
C LEU A 64 9.28 -0.68 -0.35
N LYS A 65 10.42 -1.38 -0.37
CA LYS A 65 11.62 -0.91 -1.09
C LYS A 65 11.35 -0.80 -2.58
N LYS A 66 10.77 -1.86 -3.18
CA LYS A 66 10.41 -1.88 -4.60
C LYS A 66 9.40 -0.78 -4.97
N ALA A 67 8.43 -0.54 -4.10
CA ALA A 67 7.46 0.54 -4.31
C ALA A 67 8.10 1.93 -4.27
N ARG A 68 9.02 2.18 -3.31
CA ARG A 68 9.76 3.45 -3.23
C ARG A 68 10.66 3.68 -4.45
N GLU A 69 11.32 2.64 -4.95
CA GLU A 69 12.12 2.74 -6.17
C GLU A 69 11.27 3.02 -7.40
N ALA A 70 10.12 2.35 -7.53
CA ALA A 70 9.17 2.61 -8.61
C ALA A 70 8.61 4.03 -8.58
N ASP A 71 8.36 4.58 -7.39
CA ASP A 71 7.86 5.95 -7.23
C ASP A 71 8.96 6.99 -7.49
N LYS A 72 10.23 6.70 -7.18
CA LYS A 72 11.38 7.55 -7.56
C LYS A 72 11.59 7.61 -9.08
N LYS A 73 11.41 6.50 -9.80
CA LYS A 73 11.57 6.44 -11.27
C LYS A 73 10.44 7.13 -12.06
N LYS A 74 9.30 7.38 -11.42
CA LYS A 74 8.14 8.03 -12.05
C LYS A 74 8.10 9.56 -11.86
N LYS A 75 9.10 10.11 -11.17
CA LYS A 75 9.28 11.54 -10.94
C LYS A 75 10.22 12.10 -11.99
#